data_AF-A0A1H8JMF8-F1
#
_entry.id   AF-A0A1H8JMF8-F1
#
_cell.length_a   1.000
_cell.length_b   1.000
_cell.length_c   1.000
_cell.angle_alpha   90.00
_cell.angle_beta   90.00
_cell.angle_gamma   90.00
#
_symmetry.space_group_name_H-M   'P 1'
#
loop_
_entity.id
_entity.type
_entity.pdbx_description
1 polymer ?
#
loop_
_entity_poly.entity_id
_entity_poly.type
_entity_poly.pdbx_seq_one_letter_code
_entity_poly.pdbx_strand_id
1 'polypeptide(L)'
;MAELSALMDDAQFRCFCVVIDKDNVPQKFKAYDPYHISLSRGFRLITDYLRLVAPEELEKELHIVFEMRGRDDDASVSSAYQQIVLQGSLLGVSPSYDFRNFRLELMDKKSNSTDLQIADLTARPIGNHYLHKLGRTKQADLRAAEIVMKKLLHCTPAGCFEGKYDVFHQTL
;
A
#
# COMPACT_ATOMS: atom_id res chain seq x y z
N MET A 1 -11.70 22.16 7.78
CA MET A 1 -10.39 21.57 7.38
C MET A 1 -9.47 21.29 8.57
N ALA A 2 -9.28 22.23 9.51
CA ALA A 2 -8.41 22.01 10.68
C ALA A 2 -8.82 20.81 11.57
N GLU A 3 -10.13 20.56 11.72
CA GLU A 3 -10.68 19.44 12.49
C GLU A 3 -10.35 18.08 11.86
N LEU A 4 -10.55 17.91 10.54
CA LEU A 4 -10.17 16.67 9.84
C LEU A 4 -8.66 16.42 9.92
N SER A 5 -7.85 17.46 9.81
CA SER A 5 -6.40 17.35 9.98
C SER A 5 -6.03 16.87 11.40
N ALA A 6 -6.69 17.39 12.44
CA ALA A 6 -6.47 16.94 13.81
C ALA A 6 -6.88 15.48 14.00
N LEU A 7 -8.05 15.09 13.50
CA LEU A 7 -8.52 13.70 13.55
C LEU A 7 -7.53 12.73 12.88
N MET A 8 -6.99 13.08 11.71
CA MET A 8 -5.98 12.26 11.02
C MET A 8 -4.65 12.21 11.77
N ASP A 9 -4.24 13.29 12.43
CA ASP A 9 -3.00 13.35 13.23
C ASP A 9 -3.14 12.52 14.52
N ASP A 10 -4.31 12.53 15.15
CA ASP A 10 -4.60 11.81 16.40
C ASP A 10 -4.90 10.32 16.17
N ALA A 11 -5.44 9.95 15.00
CA ALA A 11 -5.84 8.58 14.70
C ALA A 11 -4.66 7.59 14.79
N GLN A 12 -4.89 6.46 15.46
CA GLN A 12 -3.88 5.41 15.64
C GLN A 12 -3.91 4.41 14.49
N PHE A 13 -3.17 4.72 13.43
CA PHE A 13 -2.98 3.81 12.31
C PHE A 13 -1.55 3.91 11.78
N ARG A 14 -1.16 2.91 10.98
CA ARG A 14 0.09 2.87 10.24
C ARG A 14 -0.22 2.82 8.76
N CYS A 15 0.51 3.60 7.98
CA CYS A 15 0.35 3.66 6.54
C CYS A 15 1.56 3.00 5.88
N PHE A 16 1.31 2.07 4.96
CA PHE A 16 2.31 1.52 4.05
C PHE A 16 1.89 1.91 2.64
N CYS A 17 2.77 2.56 1.90
CA CYS A 17 2.44 3.08 0.58
C CYS A 17 3.43 2.58 -0.46
N VAL A 18 2.88 2.12 -1.59
CA VAL A 18 3.61 1.77 -2.81
C VAL A 18 3.21 2.76 -3.90
N VAL A 19 4.16 3.58 -4.32
CA VAL A 19 4.01 4.53 -5.43
C VAL A 19 4.50 3.86 -6.70
N ILE A 20 3.62 3.66 -7.67
CA ILE A 20 3.97 3.15 -9.00
C ILE A 20 4.15 4.35 -9.94
N ASP A 21 5.40 4.75 -10.18
CA ASP A 21 5.72 5.79 -11.15
C ASP A 21 5.76 5.20 -12.56
N LYS A 22 4.62 5.28 -13.26
CA LYS A 22 4.39 4.63 -14.56
C LYS A 22 5.46 4.93 -15.61
N ASP A 23 6.00 6.16 -15.61
CA ASP A 23 7.02 6.58 -16.57
C ASP A 23 8.36 5.85 -16.34
N ASN A 24 8.60 5.42 -15.10
CA ASN A 24 9.84 4.80 -14.64
C ASN A 24 9.70 3.31 -14.34
N VAL A 25 8.55 2.68 -14.63
CA VAL A 25 8.38 1.23 -14.46
C VAL A 25 9.37 0.49 -15.38
N PRO A 26 10.22 -0.41 -14.85
CA PRO A 26 11.17 -1.15 -15.67
C PRO A 26 10.46 -1.98 -16.74
N GLN A 27 11.04 -2.07 -17.94
CA GLN A 27 10.38 -2.69 -19.10
C GLN A 27 9.85 -4.10 -18.82
N LYS A 28 10.60 -4.91 -18.06
CA LYS A 28 10.20 -6.28 -17.68
C LYS A 28 8.93 -6.35 -16.81
N PHE A 29 8.55 -5.25 -16.17
CA PHE A 29 7.39 -5.16 -15.30
C PHE A 29 6.21 -4.39 -15.92
N LYS A 30 6.38 -3.75 -17.09
CA LYS A 30 5.31 -2.96 -17.72
C LYS A 30 4.10 -3.79 -18.16
N ALA A 31 4.30 -5.09 -18.39
CA ALA A 31 3.22 -6.01 -18.75
C ALA A 31 2.43 -6.51 -17.52
N TYR A 32 2.92 -6.26 -16.30
CA TYR A 32 2.22 -6.66 -15.09
C TYR A 32 1.11 -5.66 -14.78
N ASP A 33 -0.01 -6.21 -14.30
CA ASP A 33 -1.11 -5.41 -13.79
C ASP A 33 -0.64 -4.59 -12.55
N PRO A 34 -1.04 -3.31 -12.42
CA PRO A 34 -0.65 -2.47 -11.28
C PRO A 34 -1.05 -3.05 -9.92
N TYR A 35 -2.15 -3.79 -9.82
CA TYR A 35 -2.55 -4.47 -8.58
C TYR A 35 -1.58 -5.58 -8.21
N HIS A 36 -1.01 -6.28 -9.20
CA HIS A 36 0.02 -7.29 -8.93
C HIS A 36 1.27 -6.63 -8.32
N ILE A 37 1.72 -5.51 -8.88
CA ILE A 37 2.87 -4.77 -8.36
C ILE A 37 2.59 -4.23 -6.94
N SER A 38 1.45 -3.56 -6.76
CA SER A 38 1.12 -2.89 -5.50
C SER A 38 0.89 -3.88 -4.35
N LEU A 39 0.11 -4.95 -4.58
CA LEU A 39 -0.13 -5.99 -3.58
C LEU A 39 1.17 -6.73 -3.24
N SER A 40 2.01 -7.06 -4.23
CA SER A 40 3.24 -7.80 -3.96
C SER A 40 4.20 -6.99 -3.09
N ARG A 41 4.34 -5.69 -3.33
CA ARG A 41 5.20 -4.80 -2.52
C ARG A 41 4.54 -4.49 -1.17
N GLY A 42 3.25 -4.17 -1.18
CA GLY A 42 2.49 -3.84 0.02
C GLY A 42 2.48 -4.97 1.05
N PHE A 43 2.23 -6.21 0.61
CA PHE A 43 2.20 -7.36 1.51
C PHE A 43 3.57 -7.60 2.16
N ARG A 44 4.67 -7.42 1.41
CA ARG A 44 6.03 -7.52 1.98
C ARG A 44 6.28 -6.47 3.06
N LEU A 45 5.92 -5.21 2.80
CA LEU A 45 6.06 -4.13 3.78
C LEU A 45 5.31 -4.45 5.08
N ILE A 46 4.07 -4.95 4.96
CA ILE A 46 3.24 -5.34 6.12
C ILE A 46 3.86 -6.54 6.84
N THR A 47 4.27 -7.58 6.10
CA THR A 47 4.90 -8.77 6.67
C THR A 47 6.19 -8.42 7.40
N ASP A 48 7.07 -7.63 6.81
CA ASP A 48 8.34 -7.23 7.42
C ASP A 48 8.11 -6.36 8.65
N TYR A 49 7.11 -5.46 8.61
CA TYR A 49 6.69 -4.71 9.79
C TYR A 49 6.25 -5.64 10.93
N LEU A 50 5.31 -6.57 10.67
CA LEU A 50 4.81 -7.49 11.68
C LEU A 50 5.90 -8.41 12.23
N ARG A 51 6.80 -8.91 11.38
CA ARG A 51 7.98 -9.69 11.82
C ARG A 51 8.87 -8.96 12.82
N LEU A 52 8.95 -7.63 12.74
CA LEU A 52 9.79 -6.83 13.61
C LEU A 52 9.10 -6.46 14.93
N VAL A 53 7.80 -6.20 14.90
CA VAL A 53 7.09 -5.57 16.02
C VAL A 53 6.08 -6.45 16.73
N ALA A 54 5.52 -7.45 16.05
CA ALA A 54 4.48 -8.34 16.54
C ALA A 54 4.43 -9.64 15.70
N PRO A 55 5.46 -10.50 15.78
CA PRO A 55 5.55 -11.71 14.95
C PRO A 55 4.35 -12.65 15.10
N GLU A 56 3.76 -12.70 16.29
CA GLU A 56 2.58 -13.50 16.62
C GLU A 56 1.33 -13.10 15.81
N GLU A 57 1.25 -11.86 15.33
CA GLU A 57 0.14 -11.42 14.47
C GLU A 57 0.19 -12.07 13.09
N LEU A 58 1.35 -12.58 12.65
CA LEU A 58 1.47 -13.32 11.39
C LEU A 58 0.87 -14.72 11.44
N GLU A 59 0.59 -15.25 12.63
CA GLU A 59 -0.09 -16.54 12.79
C GLU A 59 -1.62 -16.40 12.65
N LYS A 60 -2.13 -15.15 12.72
CA LYS A 60 -3.55 -14.85 12.59
C LYS A 60 -3.94 -14.66 11.13
N GLU A 61 -5.25 -14.68 10.91
CA GLU A 61 -5.84 -14.30 9.64
C GLU A 61 -5.77 -12.77 9.48
N LEU A 62 -5.14 -12.31 8.40
CA LEU A 62 -4.95 -10.89 8.12
C LEU A 62 -5.92 -10.45 7.04
N HIS A 63 -6.96 -9.72 7.45
CA HIS A 63 -8.00 -9.22 6.55
C HIS A 63 -7.50 -8.02 5.74
N ILE A 64 -7.77 -8.05 4.45
CA ILE A 64 -7.31 -7.06 3.47
C ILE A 64 -8.50 -6.60 2.70
N VAL A 65 -8.96 -5.42 3.07
CA VAL A 65 -10.21 -4.87 2.59
C VAL A 65 -9.95 -3.92 1.43
N PHE A 66 -10.62 -4.16 0.30
CA PHE A 66 -10.63 -3.28 -0.87
C PHE A 66 -12.06 -2.81 -1.15
N GLU A 67 -12.20 -1.54 -1.53
CA GLU A 67 -13.45 -1.02 -2.08
C GLU A 67 -13.67 -1.61 -3.48
N MET A 68 -14.88 -2.12 -3.74
CA MET A 68 -15.28 -2.55 -5.09
C MET A 68 -15.31 -1.37 -6.07
N ARG A 69 -14.71 -1.55 -7.25
CA ARG A 69 -14.62 -0.52 -8.30
C ARG A 69 -15.23 -0.94 -9.63
N GLY A 70 -15.90 -2.09 -9.64
CA GLY A 70 -16.60 -2.62 -10.80
C GLY A 70 -15.98 -3.92 -11.28
N ARG A 71 -16.74 -4.68 -12.08
CA ARG A 71 -16.44 -6.07 -12.41
C ARG A 71 -15.00 -6.31 -12.87
N ASP A 72 -14.48 -5.45 -13.76
CA ASP A 72 -13.17 -5.67 -14.36
C ASP A 72 -12.04 -5.36 -13.37
N ASP A 73 -12.13 -4.25 -12.63
CA ASP A 73 -11.17 -3.90 -11.57
C ASP A 73 -11.17 -4.94 -10.44
N ASP A 74 -12.37 -5.34 -9.98
CA ASP A 74 -12.55 -6.32 -8.92
C ASP A 74 -11.97 -7.70 -9.33
N ALA A 75 -12.12 -8.08 -10.60
CA ALA A 75 -11.53 -9.29 -11.15
C ALA A 75 -10.00 -9.19 -11.24
N SER A 76 -9.45 -8.03 -11.66
CA SER A 76 -8.00 -7.79 -11.71
C SER A 76 -7.36 -7.86 -10.34
N VAL A 77 -7.95 -7.20 -9.32
CA VAL A 77 -7.50 -7.29 -7.92
C VAL A 77 -7.51 -8.73 -7.43
N SER A 78 -8.61 -9.46 -7.66
CA SER A 78 -8.76 -10.85 -7.23
C SER A 78 -7.73 -11.77 -7.89
N SER A 79 -7.48 -11.59 -9.19
CA SER A 79 -6.48 -12.35 -9.94
C SER A 79 -5.06 -12.06 -9.44
N ALA A 80 -4.71 -10.79 -9.25
CA ALA A 80 -3.43 -10.37 -8.70
C ALA A 80 -3.19 -10.94 -7.30
N TYR A 81 -4.20 -10.88 -6.43
CA TYR A 81 -4.15 -11.47 -5.09
C TYR A 81 -3.88 -12.98 -5.15
N GLN A 82 -4.61 -13.74 -5.97
CA GLN A 82 -4.39 -15.19 -6.12
C GLN A 82 -2.98 -15.51 -6.59
N GLN A 83 -2.46 -14.77 -7.58
CA GLN A 83 -1.09 -14.95 -8.06
C GLN A 83 -0.06 -14.71 -6.96
N ILE A 84 -0.23 -13.64 -6.18
CA ILE A 84 0.71 -13.26 -5.12
C ILE A 84 0.68 -14.25 -3.96
N VAL A 85 -0.50 -14.73 -3.56
CA VAL A 85 -0.63 -15.76 -2.51
C VAL A 85 0.09 -17.05 -2.92
N LEU A 86 0.07 -17.41 -4.20
CA LEU A 86 0.78 -18.59 -4.72
C LEU A 86 2.29 -18.36 -4.87
N GLN A 87 2.72 -17.15 -5.24
CA GLN A 87 4.11 -16.87 -5.58
C GLN A 87 4.92 -16.24 -4.44
N GLY A 88 4.30 -15.57 -3.47
CA GLY A 88 5.01 -14.78 -2.43
C GLY A 88 5.79 -13.57 -2.99
N SER A 89 5.68 -13.29 -4.29
CA SER A 89 6.64 -12.44 -5.00
C SER A 89 6.18 -12.10 -6.42
N LEU A 90 6.52 -10.89 -6.87
CA LEU A 90 6.22 -10.40 -8.22
C LEU A 90 6.87 -11.21 -9.35
N LEU A 91 8.04 -11.82 -9.12
CA LEU A 91 8.79 -12.54 -10.16
C LEU A 91 8.65 -14.07 -10.09
N GLY A 92 7.69 -14.59 -9.31
CA GLY A 92 7.50 -16.01 -9.09
C GLY A 92 7.85 -16.44 -7.67
N VAL A 93 7.87 -17.76 -7.44
CA VAL A 93 7.87 -18.36 -6.09
C VAL A 93 9.04 -17.87 -5.23
N SER A 94 8.73 -17.30 -4.08
CA SER A 94 9.69 -16.87 -3.05
C SER A 94 9.39 -17.58 -1.74
N PRO A 95 10.33 -18.36 -1.17
CA PRO A 95 10.12 -19.02 0.12
C PRO A 95 10.19 -18.04 1.31
N SER A 96 10.70 -16.82 1.08
CA SER A 96 10.86 -15.81 2.13
C SER A 96 9.56 -15.09 2.49
N TYR A 97 8.49 -15.27 1.72
CA TYR A 97 7.20 -14.64 1.98
C TYR A 97 6.08 -15.64 1.75
N ASP A 98 5.27 -15.82 2.80
CA ASP A 98 4.05 -16.64 2.77
C ASP A 98 2.87 -15.73 3.09
N PHE A 99 1.93 -15.64 2.15
CA PHE A 99 0.75 -14.79 2.27
C PHE A 99 -0.54 -15.62 2.38
N ARG A 100 -0.45 -16.92 2.69
CA ARG A 100 -1.64 -17.80 2.77
C ARG A 100 -2.62 -17.43 3.89
N ASN A 101 -2.17 -16.69 4.89
CA ASN A 101 -3.02 -16.16 5.97
C ASN A 101 -3.63 -14.78 5.64
N PHE A 102 -3.26 -14.17 4.51
CA PHE A 102 -3.89 -12.93 4.05
C PHE A 102 -5.26 -13.29 3.45
N ARG A 103 -6.29 -12.46 3.69
CA ARG A 103 -7.65 -12.66 3.17
C ARG A 103 -8.14 -11.41 2.47
N LEU A 104 -8.36 -11.52 1.17
CA LEU A 104 -8.96 -10.46 0.38
C LEU A 104 -10.47 -10.38 0.65
N GLU A 105 -10.93 -9.19 1.01
CA GLU A 105 -12.34 -8.84 1.14
C GLU A 105 -12.66 -7.67 0.20
N LEU A 106 -13.61 -7.87 -0.71
CA LEU A 106 -14.12 -6.81 -1.57
C LEU A 106 -15.42 -6.28 -0.97
N MET A 107 -15.42 -5.01 -0.58
CA MET A 107 -16.57 -4.36 0.07
C MET A 107 -17.28 -3.42 -0.89
N ASP A 108 -18.62 -3.47 -0.87
CA ASP A 108 -19.45 -2.51 -1.59
C ASP A 108 -19.24 -1.10 -1.03
N LYS A 109 -19.27 -0.09 -1.91
CA LYS A 109 -19.11 1.32 -1.57
C LYS A 109 -20.11 1.83 -0.51
N LYS A 110 -21.29 1.21 -0.41
CA LYS A 110 -22.31 1.54 0.60
C LYS A 110 -21.95 1.11 2.01
N SER A 111 -20.91 0.29 2.18
CA SER A 111 -20.45 -0.18 3.48
C SER A 111 -19.98 0.94 4.41
N ASN A 112 -19.60 2.11 3.87
CA ASN A 112 -19.17 3.29 4.62
C ASN A 112 -18.06 2.98 5.66
N SER A 113 -17.14 2.07 5.30
CA SER A 113 -16.04 1.65 6.18
C SER A 113 -15.10 2.81 6.49
N THR A 114 -14.84 3.03 7.77
CA THR A 114 -13.88 4.03 8.24
C THR A 114 -12.46 3.74 7.76
N ASP A 115 -12.08 2.46 7.67
CA ASP A 115 -10.74 2.06 7.24
C ASP A 115 -10.49 2.42 5.77
N LEU A 116 -11.50 2.21 4.91
CA LEU A 116 -11.44 2.60 3.50
C LEU A 116 -11.41 4.13 3.34
N GLN A 117 -12.14 4.87 4.19
CA GLN A 117 -12.07 6.34 4.20
C GLN A 117 -10.68 6.84 4.61
N ILE A 118 -10.05 6.24 5.61
CA ILE A 118 -8.66 6.56 6.00
C ILE A 118 -7.71 6.27 4.83
N ALA A 119 -7.86 5.13 4.16
CA ALA A 119 -7.05 4.80 2.99
C ALA A 119 -7.17 5.87 1.88
N ASP A 120 -8.40 6.29 1.54
CA ASP A 120 -8.65 7.33 0.54
C ASP A 120 -8.05 8.69 0.93
N LEU A 121 -8.11 9.05 2.22
CA LEU A 121 -7.53 10.28 2.76
C LEU A 121 -5.99 10.29 2.76
N THR A 122 -5.33 9.12 2.72
CA THR A 122 -3.86 9.02 2.71
C THR A 122 -3.27 9.02 1.30
N ALA A 123 -3.92 8.35 0.33
CA ALA A 123 -3.34 8.07 -0.98
C ALA A 123 -3.03 9.35 -1.78
N ARG A 124 -4.00 10.29 -1.86
CA ARG A 124 -3.86 11.51 -2.66
C ARG A 124 -2.79 12.47 -2.11
N PRO A 125 -2.73 12.77 -0.80
CA PRO A 125 -1.62 13.55 -0.23
C PRO A 125 -0.24 12.97 -0.53
N ILE A 126 -0.05 11.65 -0.40
CA ILE A 126 1.24 11.00 -0.70
C ILE A 126 1.59 11.14 -2.19
N GLY A 127 0.63 10.87 -3.09
CA GLY A 127 0.83 11.01 -4.54
C GLY A 127 1.21 12.43 -4.94
N ASN A 128 0.51 13.44 -4.40
CA ASN A 128 0.83 14.85 -4.65
C ASN A 128 2.20 15.24 -4.09
N HIS A 129 2.56 14.76 -2.89
CA HIS A 129 3.89 14.97 -2.33
C HIS A 129 4.98 14.39 -3.24
N TYR A 130 4.82 13.16 -3.73
CA TYR A 130 5.76 12.53 -4.67
C TYR A 130 5.91 13.35 -5.97
N LEU A 131 4.80 13.72 -6.61
CA LEU A 131 4.81 14.52 -7.84
C LEU A 131 5.45 15.90 -7.63
N HIS A 132 5.23 16.52 -6.46
CA HIS A 132 5.85 17.79 -6.12
C HIS A 132 7.37 17.66 -5.95
N LYS A 133 7.86 16.59 -5.30
CA LYS A 133 9.29 16.29 -5.18
C LYS A 133 9.97 16.09 -6.54
N LEU A 134 9.24 15.57 -7.53
CA LEU A 134 9.74 15.45 -8.91
C LEU A 134 9.62 16.75 -9.72
N GLY A 135 9.09 17.84 -9.15
CA GLY A 135 8.82 19.09 -9.88
C GLY A 135 7.69 19.00 -10.91
N ARG A 136 6.86 17.95 -10.86
CA ARG A 136 5.76 17.69 -11.81
C ARG A 136 4.44 18.38 -11.44
N THR A 137 4.34 18.94 -10.23
CA THR A 137 3.21 19.80 -9.81
C THR A 137 3.70 20.99 -9.00
N LYS A 138 3.04 22.14 -9.16
CA LYS A 138 3.27 23.38 -8.39
C LYS A 138 2.39 23.51 -7.15
N GLN A 139 1.31 22.72 -7.08
CA GLN A 139 0.37 22.72 -5.96
C GLN A 139 0.39 21.34 -5.30
N ALA A 140 0.94 21.28 -4.09
CA ALA A 140 0.67 20.21 -3.15
C ALA A 140 0.11 20.85 -1.88
N ASP A 141 -0.99 20.31 -1.36
CA ASP A 141 -1.38 20.58 0.02
C ASP A 141 -0.35 19.90 0.92
N LEU A 142 0.70 20.64 1.26
CA LEU A 142 1.82 20.14 2.05
C LEU A 142 1.37 19.77 3.47
N ARG A 143 0.32 20.40 4.01
CA ARG A 143 -0.16 20.12 5.36
C ARG A 143 -0.75 18.71 5.46
N ALA A 144 -1.61 18.33 4.52
CA ALA A 144 -2.17 16.98 4.48
C ALA A 144 -1.05 15.93 4.29
N ALA A 145 -0.06 16.24 3.44
CA ALA A 145 1.09 15.37 3.26
C ALA A 145 1.90 15.23 4.55
N GLU A 146 2.24 16.33 5.24
CA GLU A 146 2.99 16.32 6.50
C GLU A 146 2.38 15.39 7.56
N ILE A 147 1.06 15.45 7.74
CA ILE A 147 0.35 14.60 8.70
C ILE A 147 0.47 13.12 8.32
N VAL A 148 0.19 12.79 7.05
CA VAL A 148 0.25 11.40 6.57
C VAL A 148 1.69 10.88 6.60
N MET A 149 2.69 11.72 6.33
CA MET A 149 4.10 11.31 6.36
C MET A 149 4.56 10.87 7.76
N LYS A 150 4.02 11.44 8.85
CA LYS A 150 4.30 10.95 10.21
C LYS A 150 3.76 9.54 10.47
N LYS A 151 2.71 9.14 9.75
CA LYS A 151 2.06 7.82 9.90
C LYS A 151 2.65 6.76 8.98
N LEU A 152 3.53 7.19 8.06
CA LEU A 152 4.02 6.37 6.98
C LEU A 152 5.27 5.57 7.41
N LEU A 153 5.26 4.28 7.11
CA LEU A 153 6.36 3.37 7.39
C LEU A 153 6.84 2.67 6.12
N HIS A 154 8.16 2.58 5.98
CA HIS A 154 8.83 1.70 5.03
C HIS A 154 9.64 0.66 5.80
N CYS A 155 9.24 -0.61 5.72
CA CYS A 155 9.86 -1.69 6.47
C CYS A 155 10.57 -2.67 5.54
N THR A 156 11.69 -3.17 6.02
CA THR A 156 12.49 -4.24 5.42
C THR A 156 12.88 -5.21 6.54
N PRO A 157 13.45 -6.39 6.24
CA PRO A 157 13.95 -7.27 7.29
C PRO A 157 15.04 -6.62 8.18
N ALA A 158 15.69 -5.55 7.71
CA ALA A 158 16.70 -4.82 8.45
C ALA A 158 16.14 -3.74 9.40
N GLY A 159 14.86 -3.38 9.29
CA GLY A 159 14.23 -2.35 10.10
C GLY A 159 13.14 -1.56 9.39
N CYS A 160 12.48 -0.69 10.17
CA CYS A 160 11.42 0.20 9.72
C CYS A 160 11.86 1.67 9.78
N PHE A 161 11.47 2.44 8.77
CA PHE A 161 11.79 3.86 8.64
C PHE A 161 10.51 4.69 8.49
N GLU A 162 10.36 5.71 9.31
CA GLU A 162 9.24 6.65 9.25
C GLU A 162 9.38 7.66 8.10
N GLY A 163 8.25 8.16 7.59
CA GLY A 163 8.23 9.20 6.57
C GLY A 163 8.76 8.77 5.22
N LYS A 164 8.75 7.47 4.92
CA LYS A 164 9.19 6.90 3.63
C LYS A 164 8.12 6.02 3.03
N TYR A 165 7.87 6.19 1.73
CA TYR A 165 7.05 5.28 0.93
C TYR A 165 7.95 4.48 0.00
N ASP A 166 7.46 3.32 -0.39
CA ASP A 166 8.08 2.49 -1.40
C ASP A 166 7.81 3.08 -2.79
N VAL A 167 8.84 3.33 -3.60
CA VAL A 167 8.66 3.79 -4.98
C VAL A 167 9.10 2.70 -5.94
N PHE A 168 8.18 2.25 -6.78
CA PHE A 168 8.46 1.26 -7.81
C PHE A 168 9.04 1.93 -9.05
N HIS A 169 10.35 2.20 -9.01
CA HIS A 169 11.10 2.82 -10.12
C HIS A 169 12.29 1.96 -10.60
N GLN A 170 12.67 0.91 -9.87
CA GLN A 170 13.89 0.14 -10.16
C GLN A 170 13.68 -1.36 -10.02
N THR A 171 14.48 -2.08 -10.79
CA THR A 171 14.66 -3.53 -10.75
C THR A 171 15.12 -3.93 -9.36
N LEU A 172 14.24 -4.59 -8.58
CA LEU A 172 14.50 -5.27 -7.29
C LEU A 172 15.62 -4.70 -6.42
#